data_AF-A0A529PP37-F1
#
_entry.id   AF-A0A529PP37-F1
#
_cell.length_a   1.000
_cell.length_b   1.000
_cell.length_c   1.000
_cell.angle_alpha   90.00
_cell.angle_beta   90.00
_cell.angle_gamma   90.00
#
_symmetry.space_group_name_H-M   'P 1'
#
loop_
_entity.id
_entity.type
_entity.pdbx_description
1 polymer ?
#
loop_
_entity_poly.entity_id
_entity_poly.type
_entity_poly.pdbx_seq_one_letter_code
_entity_poly.pdbx_strand_id
1 'polypeptide(L)' 'MDEAGVLDAVVVGAGWAGLGVSYALAQADMRHCVLERGRVGETWRTQRWDSFHFNLPNMY' A
#
# COMPACT_ATOMS: atom_id res chain seq x y z
N MET A 1 5.40 21.38 12.15
CA MET A 1 4.68 21.29 10.87
C MET A 1 5.78 21.36 9.83
N ASP A 2 6.27 20.19 9.45
CA ASP A 2 7.40 20.09 8.52
C ASP A 2 6.97 20.72 7.20
N GLU A 3 7.82 21.53 6.57
CA GLU A 3 7.58 22.00 5.21
C GLU A 3 7.28 20.76 4.37
N ALA A 4 6.11 20.72 3.73
CA ALA A 4 5.79 19.68 2.77
C ALA A 4 6.69 19.86 1.54
N GLY A 5 7.96 19.49 1.68
CA GLY A 5 8.92 19.47 0.61
C GLY A 5 8.43 18.55 -0.49
N VAL A 6 8.81 18.86 -1.73
CA VAL A 6 8.43 18.09 -2.92
C VAL A 6 8.76 16.61 -2.71
N LEU A 7 7.75 15.74 -2.74
CA LEU A 7 7.96 14.30 -2.68
C LEU A 7 8.61 13.82 -3.98
N ASP A 8 9.46 12.79 -3.87
CA ASP A 8 10.07 12.13 -5.03
C ASP A 8 9.02 11.31 -5.79
N ALA A 9 8.03 10.77 -5.08
CA ALA A 9 6.94 10.00 -5.66
C ALA A 9 5.64 10.06 -4.84
N VAL A 10 4.52 9.81 -5.51
CA VAL A 10 3.23 9.51 -4.87
C VAL A 10 2.74 8.16 -5.38
N VAL A 11 2.49 7.23 -4.47
CA VAL A 11 1.94 5.91 -4.79
C VAL A 11 0.42 5.98 -4.65
N VAL A 12 -0.30 5.68 -5.73
CA VAL A 12 -1.77 5.66 -5.73
C VAL A 12 -2.26 4.22 -5.58
N GLY A 13 -2.93 3.95 -4.45
CA GLY A 13 -3.45 2.66 -4.03
C GLY A 13 -2.64 2.01 -2.92
N ALA A 14 -3.26 1.72 -1.78
CA ALA A 14 -2.64 1.02 -0.64
C ALA A 14 -3.03 -0.47 -0.60
N GLY A 15 -3.07 -1.11 -1.77
CA GLY A 15 -3.12 -2.57 -1.91
C GLY A 15 -1.73 -3.21 -1.85
N TRP A 16 -1.66 -4.52 -2.12
CA TRP A 16 -0.40 -5.28 -2.11
C TRP A 16 0.69 -4.63 -2.96
N ALA A 17 0.37 -4.28 -4.21
CA ALA A 17 1.33 -3.69 -5.13
C ALA A 17 1.85 -2.32 -4.63
N GLY A 18 0.96 -1.43 -4.20
CA GLY A 18 1.33 -0.10 -3.73
C GLY A 18 2.16 -0.13 -2.44
N LEU A 19 1.81 -1.01 -1.48
CA LEU A 19 2.62 -1.21 -0.28
C LEU A 19 4.00 -1.80 -0.60
N GLY A 20 4.09 -2.73 -1.56
CA GLY A 20 5.36 -3.25 -2.04
C GLY A 20 6.25 -2.19 -2.68
N VAL A 21 5.67 -1.30 -3.50
CA VAL A 21 6.39 -0.14 -4.07
C VAL A 21 6.82 0.82 -2.97
N SER A 22 5.94 1.15 -2.03
CA SER A 22 6.25 2.02 -0.89
C SER A 22 7.42 1.48 -0.07
N TYR A 23 7.44 0.17 0.21
CA TYR A 23 8.56 -0.48 0.88
C TYR A 23 9.87 -0.31 0.09
N ALA A 24 9.86 -0.57 -1.22
CA ALA A 24 11.04 -0.41 -2.06
C ALA A 24 11.54 1.06 -2.11
N LEU A 25 10.64 2.03 -2.19
CA LEU A 25 10.98 3.46 -2.16
C LEU A 25 11.56 3.87 -0.81
N ALA A 26 11.02 3.35 0.30
CA ALA A 26 11.58 3.58 1.63
C ALA A 26 13.01 3.01 1.75
N GLN A 27 13.24 1.80 1.23
CA GLN A 27 14.56 1.18 1.22
C GLN A 27 15.57 1.92 0.33
N ALA A 28 15.09 2.71 -0.62
CA ALA A 28 15.91 3.57 -1.48
C ALA A 28 16.06 5.01 -0.94
N ASP A 29 15.61 5.28 0.29
CA ASP A 29 15.63 6.61 0.93
C ASP A 29 14.88 7.70 0.13
N MET A 30 13.84 7.31 -0.60
CA MET A 30 13.02 8.23 -1.39
C MET A 30 11.81 8.69 -0.59
N ARG A 31 11.61 10.01 -0.51
CA ARG A 31 10.46 10.63 0.16
C ARG A 31 9.23 10.40 -0.68
N HIS A 32 8.28 9.65 -0.14
CA HIS A 32 7.03 9.35 -0.83
C HIS A 32 5.88 9.24 0.16
N CYS A 33 4.66 9.32 -0.37
CA CYS A 33 3.46 9.00 0.37
C CYS A 33 2.59 8.00 -0.42
N VAL A 34 1.71 7.31 0.30
CA VAL A 34 0.73 6.40 -0.29
C VAL A 34 -0.66 6.98 -0.07
N LEU A 35 -1.42 7.12 -1.15
CA LEU A 35 -2.80 7.59 -1.11
C LEU A 35 -3.75 6.43 -1.42
N GLU A 36 -4.76 6.26 -0.59
CA GLU A 36 -5.80 5.26 -0.77
C GLU A 36 -7.17 5.92 -0.59
N ARG A 37 -8.14 5.50 -1.39
CA ARG A 37 -9.52 6.01 -1.32
C ARG A 37 -10.20 5.55 -0.03
N GLY A 38 -9.96 4.32 0.39
CA GLY A 38 -10.49 3.73 1.61
C GLY A 38 -9.43 3.59 2.71
N ARG A 39 -9.43 2.44 3.39
CA ARG A 39 -8.34 2.05 4.29
C ARG A 39 -7.26 1.28 3.53
N VAL A 40 -6.09 1.14 4.14
CA VAL A 40 -5.05 0.22 3.65
C VAL A 40 -5.65 -1.17 3.41
N GLY A 41 -5.50 -1.67 2.18
CA GLY A 41 -6.07 -2.93 1.74
C GLY A 41 -7.60 -2.98 1.65
N GLU A 42 -8.31 -1.85 1.47
CA GLU A 42 -9.79 -1.79 1.48
C GLU A 42 -10.45 -2.87 0.61
N THR A 43 -9.89 -3.14 -0.58
CA THR A 43 -10.39 -4.19 -1.48
C THR A 43 -10.44 -5.56 -0.82
N TRP A 44 -9.48 -5.89 0.03
CA TRP A 44 -9.46 -7.17 0.77
C TRP A 44 -10.36 -7.16 2.01
N ARG A 45 -10.55 -5.99 2.62
CA ARG A 45 -11.32 -5.85 3.86
C ARG A 45 -12.84 -5.92 3.64
N THR A 46 -13.33 -5.33 2.56
CA THR A 46 -14.78 -5.10 2.38
C THR A 46 -15.30 -5.42 0.98
N GLN A 47 -14.40 -5.60 0.00
CA GLN A 47 -14.78 -5.90 -1.39
C GLN A 47 -14.48 -7.35 -1.78
N ARG A 48 -14.41 -8.23 -0.76
CA ARG A 48 -14.37 -9.69 -0.90
C ARG A 48 -15.61 -10.31 -0.27
N TRP A 49 -15.93 -11.52 -0.68
CA TRP A 49 -17.00 -12.33 -0.10
C TRP A 49 -16.50 -13.03 1.18
N ASP A 50 -17.41 -13.39 2.08
CA ASP A 50 -17.07 -13.91 3.42
C ASP A 50 -16.20 -15.17 3.39
N SER A 51 -16.35 -16.01 2.38
CA SER A 51 -15.55 -17.23 2.21
C SER A 51 -14.26 -17.03 1.39
N PHE A 52 -13.88 -15.78 1.08
CA PHE A 52 -12.67 -15.50 0.32
C PHE A 52 -11.41 -15.88 1.12
N HIS A 53 -10.56 -16.69 0.51
CA HIS A 53 -9.24 -17.06 1.03
C HIS A 53 -8.20 -16.95 -0.07
N PHE A 54 -6.94 -16.69 0.29
CA PHE A 54 -5.84 -16.79 -0.66
C PHE A 54 -5.65 -18.25 -1.08
N ASN A 55 -5.40 -18.45 -2.38
CA ASN A 55 -5.06 -19.77 -2.94
C ASN A 55 -3.54 -20.03 -2.91
N LEU A 56 -2.85 -19.36 -2.00
CA LEU A 56 -1.43 -19.55 -1.74
C LEU A 56 -1.34 -20.23 -0.37
N PRO A 57 -0.43 -21.20 -0.18
CA PRO A 57 -0.16 -21.72 1.15
C PRO A 57 0.21 -20.53 2.06
N ASN A 58 -0.30 -20.54 3.29
CA ASN A 58 0.18 -19.62 4.30
C ASN A 58 1.64 -20.02 4.60
N MET A 59 2.55 -19.42 3.84
CA MET A 59 3.96 -19.46 4.16
C MET A 59 4.14 -18.40 5.25
N TYR A 60 4.92 -18.74 6.29
CA TYR A 60 5.09 -18.01 7.56
C TYR A 60 4.10 -18.40 8.67
#